data_AF-A3IY25-F1
#
_entry.id   AF-A3IY25-F1
#
_cell.length_a   1.000
_cell.length_b   1.000
_cell.length_c   1.000
_cell.angle_alpha   90.00
_cell.angle_beta   90.00
_cell.angle_gamma   90.00
#
_symmetry.space_group_name_H-M   'P 1'
#
loop_
_entity.id
_entity.type
_entity.pdbx_description
1 polymer ?
#
loop_
_entity_poly.entity_id
_entity_poly.type
_entity_poly.pdbx_seq_one_letter_code
_entity_poly.pdbx_strand_id
1 'polypeptide(L)' 'MKHILSNLISKVQQTIMEYYGHFTEDSYVIDKPIPTPVASLIRKLGNWLVALDA' A
#
# COMPACT_ATOMS: atom_id res chain seq x y z
N MET A 1 -8.60 -17.68 6.67
CA MET A 1 -9.13 -16.31 6.49
C MET A 1 -8.06 -15.22 6.61
N LYS A 2 -7.17 -15.24 7.62
CA LYS A 2 -6.06 -14.27 7.75
C LYS A 2 -5.24 -14.08 6.46
N HIS A 3 -4.84 -15.17 5.79
CA HIS A 3 -4.08 -15.11 4.54
C HIS A 3 -4.82 -14.45 3.36
N ILE A 4 -6.14 -14.62 3.25
CA ILE A 4 -6.94 -14.01 2.18
C ILE A 4 -7.03 -12.50 2.39
N LEU A 5 -7.25 -12.07 3.64
CA LEU A 5 -7.35 -10.66 3.99
C LEU A 5 -6.01 -9.95 3.85
N SER A 6 -4.90 -10.57 4.29
CA SER A 6 -3.56 -10.04 4.08
C SER A 6 -3.25 -9.86 2.60
N ASN A 7 -3.52 -10.88 1.76
CA ASN A 7 -3.33 -10.77 0.32
C ASN A 7 -4.17 -9.66 -0.33
N LEU A 8 -5.41 -9.46 0.13
CA LEU A 8 -6.25 -8.38 -0.38
C LEU A 8 -5.67 -7.01 -0.02
N ILE A 9 -5.26 -6.81 1.23
CA ILE A 9 -4.69 -5.53 1.69
C ILE A 9 -3.40 -5.22 0.93
N SER A 10 -2.50 -6.20 0.77
CA SER A 10 -1.26 -6.04 0.01
C SER A 10 -1.52 -5.66 -1.45
N LYS A 11 -2.51 -6.29 -2.10
CA LYS A 11 -2.89 -5.93 -3.48
C LYS A 11 -3.43 -4.50 -3.56
N VAL A 12 -4.27 -4.08 -2.62
CA VAL A 12 -4.79 -2.71 -2.60
C VAL A 12 -3.67 -1.69 -2.42
N GLN A 13 -2.73 -1.95 -1.50
CA GLN A 13 -1.56 -1.07 -1.33
C GLN A 13 -0.71 -1.01 -2.60
N GLN A 14 -0.44 -2.16 -3.22
CA GLN A 14 0.32 -2.22 -4.47
C GLN A 14 -0.37 -1.43 -5.59
N THR A 15 -1.67 -1.61 -5.81
CA THR A 15 -2.42 -0.87 -6.83
C THR A 15 -2.39 0.65 -6.58
N ILE A 16 -2.48 1.08 -5.32
CA ILE A 16 -2.34 2.50 -4.99
C ILE A 16 -0.93 2.98 -5.32
N MET A 17 0.10 2.24 -4.92
CA MET A 17 1.49 2.61 -5.21
C MET A 17 1.76 2.68 -6.72
N GLU A 18 1.34 1.69 -7.50
CA GLU A 18 1.45 1.68 -8.97
C GLU A 18 0.65 2.81 -9.62
N TYR A 19 -0.47 3.22 -9.01
CA TYR A 19 -1.21 4.36 -9.53
C TYR A 19 -0.41 5.66 -9.33
N TYR A 20 0.18 5.90 -8.17
CA TYR A 20 0.82 7.18 -7.84
C TYR A 20 2.29 7.28 -8.25
N GLY A 21 2.90 6.17 -8.63
CA GLY A 21 4.32 6.08 -8.89
C GLY A 21 4.69 4.71 -9.41
N HIS A 22 5.98 4.47 -9.57
CA HIS A 22 6.50 3.19 -10.00
C HIS A 22 7.78 2.84 -9.22
N PHE A 23 8.06 1.55 -9.14
CA PHE A 23 9.33 1.07 -8.61
C PHE A 23 10.36 1.05 -9.74
N THR A 24 11.50 1.68 -9.49
CA THR A 24 12.76 1.52 -10.23
C THR A 24 13.63 0.48 -9.51
N GLU A 25 14.78 0.13 -10.08
CA GLU A 25 15.69 -0.86 -9.47
C GLU A 25 16.09 -0.50 -8.03
N ASP A 26 16.19 0.81 -7.72
CA ASP A 26 16.73 1.29 -6.44
C ASP A 26 15.69 1.99 -5.56
N SER A 27 14.53 2.37 -6.07
CA SER A 27 13.60 3.23 -5.32
C SER A 27 12.18 3.28 -5.88
N TYR A 28 11.25 3.74 -5.04
CA TYR A 28 9.91 4.13 -5.47
C TYR A 28 9.89 5.60 -5.90
N VAL A 29 9.54 5.86 -7.15
CA VAL A 29 9.43 7.20 -7.73
C VAL A 29 7.97 7.61 -7.76
N ILE A 30 7.65 8.80 -7.24
CA ILE A 30 6.30 9.35 -7.22
C ILE A 30 6.07 10.15 -8.52
N ASP A 31 5.20 9.65 -9.38
CA ASP A 31 4.87 10.28 -10.66
C ASP A 31 3.80 11.38 -10.52
N LYS A 32 2.91 11.24 -9.53
CA LYS A 32 1.86 12.23 -9.24
C LYS A 32 1.70 12.43 -7.73
N PRO A 33 1.33 13.63 -7.27
CA PRO A 33 1.18 13.90 -5.84
C PRO A 33 0.12 12.99 -5.22
N ILE A 34 0.45 12.41 -4.07
CA ILE A 34 -0.46 11.55 -3.30
C ILE A 34 -1.33 12.45 -2.41
N PRO A 35 -2.66 12.48 -2.59
CA PRO A 35 -3.54 13.25 -1.72
C PRO A 35 -3.45 12.75 -0.27
N THR A 36 -3.49 13.67 0.70
CA THR A 36 -3.45 13.35 2.14
C THR A 36 -4.42 12.24 2.57
N PRO A 37 -5.68 12.18 2.07
CA PRO A 37 -6.58 11.07 2.40
C PRO A 37 -6.06 9.70 1.96
N VAL A 38 -5.40 9.64 0.80
CA VAL A 38 -4.84 8.41 0.23
C VAL A 38 -3.61 7.97 1.02
N ALA A 39 -2.71 8.91 1.35
CA ALA A 39 -1.56 8.61 2.20
C ALA A 39 -2.00 8.06 3.59
N SER A 40 -3.06 8.64 4.17
CA SER A 40 -3.65 8.15 5.41
C SER A 40 -4.23 6.74 5.27
N LEU A 41 -4.87 6.43 4.13
CA LEU A 41 -5.37 5.08 3.83
C LEU A 41 -4.23 4.06 3.72
N ILE A 42 -3.17 4.36 2.95
CA ILE A 42 -1.99 3.47 2.81
C ILE A 42 -1.42 3.12 4.18
N ARG A 43 -1.28 4.13 5.07
CA ARG A 43 -0.79 3.93 6.44
C ARG A 43 -1.71 3.03 7.26
N LYS A 44 -3.03 3.23 7.20
CA LYS A 44 -4.00 2.39 7.92
C LYS A 44 -3.95 0.94 7.44
N LEU A 45 -3.85 0.73 6.12
CA LEU A 45 -3.71 -0.59 5.52
C LEU A 45 -2.42 -1.29 6.00
N GLY A 46 -1.31 -0.55 6.10
CA GLY A 46 -0.05 -1.09 6.63
C GLY A 46 -0.18 -1.53 8.09
N ASN A 47 -0.82 -0.72 8.93
CA ASN A 47 -1.07 -1.09 10.33
C ASN A 47 -1.94 -2.34 10.47
N TRP A 48 -2.93 -2.52 9.58
CA TRP A 48 -3.76 -3.73 9.57
C TRP A 48 -2.98 -4.96 9.14
N LEU A 49 -2.06 -4.86 8.18
CA LEU A 49 -1.19 -5.98 7.82
C LEU A 49 -0.35 -6.44 9.01
N VAL A 50 0.29 -5.50 9.73
CA VAL A 50 1.09 -5.82 10.92
C VAL A 50 0.22 -6.48 12.00
N ALA A 51 -0.99 -5.97 12.24
CA ALA A 51 -1.91 -6.53 13.23
C ALA A 51 -2.47 -7.92 12.86
N LEU A 52 -2.51 -8.25 11.56
CA LEU A 52 -2.96 -9.56 11.08
C LEU A 52 -1.87 -10.63 11.15
N ASP A 53 -0.60 -10.20 11.07
CA ASP A 53 0.59 -11.06 11.19
C ASP A 53 0.92 -11.41 12.66
N ALA A 54 0.53 -10.55 13.60
CA ALA A 54 0.55 -10.81 15.05
C ALA A 54 -0.53 -11.83 15.52
#